data_AF-A0A7Y9Z8F3-F1
#
_entry.id   AF-A0A7Y9Z8F3-F1
#
_cell.length_a   1.000
_cell.length_b   1.000
_cell.length_c   1.000
_cell.angle_alpha   90.00
_cell.angle_beta   90.00
_cell.angle_gamma   90.00
#
_symmetry.space_group_name_H-M   'P 1'
#
loop_
_entity.id
_entity.type
_entity.pdbx_description
1 polymer ?
#
loop_
_entity_poly.entity_id
_entity_poly.type
_entity_poly.pdbx_seq_one_letter_code
_entity_poly.pdbx_strand_id
1 'polypeptide(L)' 'MARYLGLGIGGTNVKTAVVEDGPGGSLQVIDTTSESTLADRGPQSVVERVERGASRRSAR' A
#
# COMPACT_ATOMS: atom_id res chain seq x y z
N MET A 1 -17.28 17.84 -5.91
CA MET A 1 -16.64 17.06 -4.83
C MET A 1 -15.31 16.57 -5.36
N ALA A 2 -14.24 16.76 -4.60
CA ALA A 2 -12.94 16.18 -4.95
C ALA A 2 -12.89 14.72 -4.52
N ARG A 3 -12.12 13.92 -5.25
CA ARG A 3 -11.82 12.52 -4.93
C ARG A 3 -10.33 12.39 -4.66
N TYR A 4 -10.00 11.64 -3.61
CA TYR A 4 -8.63 11.33 -3.23
C TYR A 4 -8.42 9.82 -3.29
N LEU A 5 -7.20 9.41 -3.64
CA LEU A 5 -6.80 8.02 -3.67
C LEU A 5 -5.78 7.78 -2.55
N GLY A 6 -6.17 6.98 -1.56
CA GLY A 6 -5.25 6.37 -0.62
C GLY A 6 -4.60 5.15 -1.26
N LEU A 7 -3.26 5.07 -1.19
CA LEU A 7 -2.48 3.96 -1.74
C LEU A 7 -1.61 3.34 -0.66
N GLY A 8 -1.83 2.06 -0.38
CA GLY A 8 -1.00 1.23 0.48
C GLY A 8 -0.28 0.16 -0.34
N ILE A 9 1.04 0.23 -0.43
CA ILE A 9 1.84 -0.74 -1.19
C ILE A 9 2.51 -1.72 -0.22
N GLY A 10 2.09 -2.99 -0.27
CA GLY A 10 2.70 -4.09 0.48
C GLY A 10 3.40 -5.10 -0.42
N GLY A 11 4.18 -5.99 0.18
CA GLY A 11 4.84 -7.08 -0.54
C GLY A 11 3.83 -8.01 -1.21
N THR A 12 2.74 -8.35 -0.51
CA THR A 12 1.71 -9.29 -0.97
C THR A 12 0.53 -8.64 -1.66
N ASN A 13 0.11 -7.45 -1.21
CA ASN A 13 -1.05 -6.76 -1.74
C ASN A 13 -0.83 -5.26 -1.92
N VAL A 14 -1.50 -4.72 -2.94
CA VAL A 14 -1.74 -3.29 -3.09
C VAL A 14 -3.15 -3.01 -2.61
N LYS A 15 -3.30 -2.07 -1.67
CA LYS A 15 -4.58 -1.65 -1.11
C LYS A 15 -4.88 -0.24 -1.55
N THR A 16 -6.12 0.01 -1.97
CA THR A 16 -6.60 1.33 -2.35
C THR A 16 -7.82 1.71 -1.54
N ALA A 17 -7.95 3.01 -1.26
CA ALA A 17 -9.16 3.60 -0.72
C ALA A 17 -9.51 4.84 -1.54
N VAL A 18 -10.73 4.94 -2.03
CA VAL A 18 -11.25 6.16 -2.62
C VAL A 18 -11.95 6.95 -1.53
N VAL A 19 -11.54 8.20 -1.37
CA VAL A 19 -12.02 9.09 -0.32
C VAL A 19 -12.66 10.33 -0.97
N GLU A 20 -13.78 10.78 -0.42
CA GLU A 20 -14.48 11.98 -0.86
C GLU A 20 -14.66 12.96 0.31
N ASP A 21 -14.82 14.24 -0.03
CA ASP A 21 -15.24 15.26 0.94
C ASP A 21 -16.69 14.99 1.36
N GLY A 22 -16.90 14.69 2.63
CA GLY A 22 -18.19 14.56 3.29
C GLY A 22 -18.69 15.87 3.90
N PRO A 23 -19.89 15.85 4.50
CA PRO A 23 -20.46 17.00 5.18
C PRO A 23 -19.52 17.55 6.26
N GLY A 24 -19.50 18.88 6.41
CA GLY A 24 -18.69 19.56 7.42
C GLY A 24 -17.17 19.47 7.21
N GLY A 25 -16.72 19.13 6.00
CA GLY A 25 -15.28 18.99 5.69
C GLY A 25 -14.67 17.68 6.21
N SER A 26 -15.50 16.71 6.60
CA SER A 26 -15.02 15.36 6.92
C SER A 26 -14.55 14.64 5.65
N LEU A 27 -13.64 13.69 5.79
CA LEU A 27 -13.29 12.77 4.71
C LEU A 27 -14.03 11.45 4.91
N GLN A 28 -14.64 10.92 3.85
CA GLN A 28 -15.37 9.65 3.88
C GLN A 28 -14.79 8.66 2.87
N VAL A 29 -14.54 7.43 3.32
CA VAL A 29 -14.14 6.34 2.43
C VAL A 29 -15.38 5.83 1.71
N ILE A 30 -15.38 5.91 0.39
CA ILE A 30 -16.51 5.50 -0.46
C ILE A 30 -16.26 4.16 -1.18
N ASP A 31 -14.99 3.77 -1.31
CA ASP A 31 -14.61 2.48 -1.87
C ASP A 31 -13.25 2.03 -1.34
N THR A 32 -13.05 0.71 -1.29
CA THR A 32 -11.78 0.09 -0.95
C THR A 32 -11.54 -1.14 -1.81
N THR A 33 -10.29 -1.34 -2.23
CA THR A 33 -9.89 -2.55 -2.96
C THR A 33 -8.58 -3.08 -2.40
N SER A 34 -8.37 -4.39 -2.52
CA SER A 34 -7.11 -5.04 -2.15
C SER A 34 -6.79 -6.10 -3.20
N GLU A 35 -5.78 -5.83 -4.00
CA GLU A 35 -5.33 -6.72 -5.08
C GLU A 35 -3.97 -7.33 -4.75
N SER A 36 -3.64 -8.45 -5.38
CA SER A 36 -2.30 -9.05 -5.25
C SER A 36 -1.25 -8.12 -5.85
N THR A 37 -0.14 -7.91 -5.14
CA THR A 37 1.01 -7.18 -5.67
C THR A 37 1.66 -8.02 -6.76
N LEU A 38 1.60 -7.54 -8.01
CA LEU A 38 2.30 -8.14 -9.15
C LEU A 38 3.78 -7.76 -9.15
N ALA A 39 4.48 -8.12 -8.08
CA ALA A 39 5.91 -7.89 -7.99
C ALA A 39 6.68 -8.81 -8.94
N ASP A 40 7.78 -8.32 -9.50
CA ASP A 40 8.72 -9.15 -10.25
C ASP A 40 9.20 -10.34 -9.40
N ARG A 41 9.07 -11.56 -9.93
CA ARG A 41 9.29 -12.84 -9.22
C ARG A 41 8.39 -13.07 -7.99
N GLY A 42 7.28 -12.35 -7.90
CA GLY A 42 6.25 -12.49 -6.86
C GLY A 42 6.55 -11.80 -5.53
N PRO A 43 5.55 -11.68 -4.64
CA PRO A 43 5.65 -11.06 -3.33
C PRO A 43 6.83 -11.52 -2.47
N GLN A 44 7.11 -12.83 -2.49
CA GLN A 44 8.17 -13.44 -1.70
C GLN A 44 9.54 -12.83 -2.02
N SER A 45 9.81 -12.55 -3.31
CA SER A 45 11.07 -11.95 -3.76
C SER A 45 11.30 -10.55 -3.17
N VAL A 46 10.20 -9.80 -2.98
CA VAL A 46 10.24 -8.45 -2.38
C VAL A 46 10.55 -8.55 -0.90
N VAL A 47 9.87 -9.45 -0.18
CA VAL A 47 10.11 -9.69 1.25
C VAL A 47 11.56 -10.07 1.49
N GLU A 48 12.07 -11.08 0.78
CA GLU A 48 13.47 -11.53 0.91
C GLU A 48 14.47 -10.42 0.60
N ARG A 49 14.21 -9.58 -0.41
CA ARG A 49 15.07 -8.44 -0.76
C ARG A 49 15.09 -7.39 0.35
N VAL A 50 13.94 -7.07 0.94
CA VAL A 50 13.85 -6.10 2.04
C VAL A 50 14.54 -6.64 3.29
N GLU A 51 14.31 -7.89 3.67
CA GLU A 51 14.94 -8.55 4.81
C GLU A 51 16.46 -8.56 4.67
N ARG A 52 16.98 -8.98 3.51
CA ARG A 52 18.44 -8.95 3.22
C ARG A 52 19.00 -7.54 3.31
N GLY A 53 18.25 -6.54 2.84
CA GLY A 53 18.63 -5.13 2.95
C GLY A 53 18.61 -4.61 4.39
N ALA A 54 17.64 -5.05 5.20
CA ALA A 54 17.50 -4.68 6.60
C ALA A 54 18.60 -5.28 7.48
N SER A 55 18.94 -6.56 7.29
CA SER A 55 20.03 -7.21 8.02
C SER A 55 21.38 -6.54 7.78
N ARG A 56 21.63 -6.02 6.57
CA ARG A 56 22.85 -5.24 6.26
C ARG A 56 22.91 -3.89 6.97
N ARG A 57 21.75 -3.30 7.31
CA ARG A 57 21.69 -2.03 8.06
C ARG A 57 21.85 -2.22 9.56
N SER A 58 21.49 -3.39 10.08
CA SER A 58 21.61 -3.71 11.52
C SER A 58 23.02 -4.17 11.92
N ALA A 59 23.86 -4.55 10.96
CA ALA A 59 25.25 -4.96 11.19
C ALA A 59 26.26 -3.78 11.13
N ARG A 60 25.75 -2.54 11.14
CA ARG A 60 26.52 -1.30 11.01
C ARG A 60 26.18 -0.40 12.18
#